data_AF-T5A4Q3-F1
#
_entry.id   AF-T5A4Q3-F1
#
_cell.length_a   1.000
_cell.length_b   1.000
_cell.length_c   1.000
_cell.angle_alpha   90.00
_cell.angle_beta   90.00
_cell.angle_gamma   90.00
#
_symmetry.space_group_name_H-M   'P 1'
#
loop_
_entity.id
_entity.type
_entity.pdbx_description
1 polymer ?
#
loop_
_entity_poly.entity_id
_entity_poly.type
_entity_poly.pdbx_seq_one_letter_code
_entity_poly.pdbx_strand_id
1 'polypeptide(L)'
;MWHGDAETLQLLREFPPQHYVNVTDTALLHVAALLEEDVVGERLLACAGPFNFNETVALMEKLGDGSRRWERIENTDRDLKTVDSTRALELLRRYGRPGFTGLEESLREAIES
;
A
#
# COMPACT_ATOMS: atom_id res chain seq x y z
N MET A 1 -9.44 -15.13 -3.32
CA MET A 1 -8.27 -16.00 -3.57
C MET A 1 -7.49 -15.47 -4.77
N TRP A 2 -6.34 -14.83 -4.53
CA TRP A 2 -5.43 -14.40 -5.58
C TRP A 2 -4.91 -15.60 -6.39
N HIS A 3 -5.23 -15.67 -7.68
CA HIS A 3 -4.80 -16.76 -8.56
C HIS A 3 -3.49 -16.47 -9.30
N GLY A 4 -2.77 -15.43 -8.87
CA GLY A 4 -1.50 -15.02 -9.45
C GLY A 4 -1.55 -14.51 -10.88
N ASP A 5 -2.67 -13.93 -11.28
CA ASP A 5 -2.87 -13.44 -12.63
C ASP A 5 -1.70 -12.54 -13.07
N ALA A 6 -0.99 -13.00 -14.10
CA ALA A 6 0.24 -12.37 -14.58
C ALA A 6 -0.04 -10.93 -15.04
N GLU A 7 -1.28 -10.66 -15.47
CA GLU A 7 -1.74 -9.35 -15.92
C GLU A 7 -1.68 -8.29 -14.80
N THR A 8 -1.96 -8.68 -13.54
CA THR A 8 -1.94 -7.73 -12.40
C THR A 8 -0.51 -7.25 -12.10
N LEU A 9 0.47 -8.15 -12.18
CA LEU A 9 1.88 -7.78 -12.01
C LEU A 9 2.45 -7.08 -13.23
N GLN A 10 1.95 -7.42 -14.43
CA GLN A 10 2.32 -6.71 -15.65
C GLN A 10 1.88 -5.24 -15.61
N LEU A 11 0.71 -4.94 -15.04
CA LEU A 11 0.28 -3.55 -14.81
C LEU A 11 1.23 -2.81 -13.85
N LEU A 12 1.70 -3.48 -12.78
CA LEU A 12 2.65 -2.90 -11.82
C LEU A 12 4.00 -2.55 -12.46
N ARG A 13 4.42 -3.30 -13.49
CA ARG A 13 5.66 -3.03 -14.24
C ARG A 13 5.63 -1.70 -15.00
N GLU A 14 4.45 -1.26 -15.42
CA GLU A 14 4.26 -0.04 -16.23
C GLU A 14 4.00 1.21 -15.38
N PHE A 15 3.80 1.07 -14.06
CA PHE A 15 3.59 2.23 -13.20
C PHE A 15 4.91 2.95 -12.88
N PRO A 16 4.93 4.30 -12.94
CA PRO A 16 6.05 5.06 -12.42
C PRO A 16 6.17 4.86 -10.90
N PRO A 17 7.36 5.12 -10.32
CA PRO A 17 7.54 5.05 -8.87
C PRO A 17 6.51 5.91 -8.13
N GLN A 18 5.83 5.31 -7.14
CA GLN A 18 4.75 5.94 -6.38
C GLN A 18 4.60 5.30 -4.98
N HIS A 19 3.61 5.77 -4.22
CA HIS A 19 3.31 5.27 -2.87
C HIS A 19 2.17 4.25 -2.88
N TYR A 20 2.21 3.29 -1.95
CA TYR A 20 1.10 2.39 -1.67
C TYR A 20 0.29 2.86 -0.46
N VAL A 21 -0.88 2.25 -0.26
CA VAL A 21 -1.68 2.35 0.95
C VAL A 21 -2.47 1.06 1.16
N ASN A 22 -2.62 0.63 2.41
CA ASN A 22 -3.48 -0.51 2.75
C ASN A 22 -4.97 -0.14 2.59
N VAL A 23 -5.78 -1.09 2.13
CA VAL A 23 -7.21 -0.85 1.87
C VAL A 23 -7.99 -0.56 3.15
N THR A 24 -7.66 -1.23 4.26
CA THR A 24 -8.28 -1.01 5.57
C THR A 24 -7.90 0.35 6.14
N ASP A 25 -6.65 0.79 5.97
CA ASP A 25 -6.24 2.17 6.34
C ASP A 25 -7.05 3.22 5.58
N THR A 26 -7.21 3.00 4.27
CA THR A 26 -8.01 3.87 3.41
C THR A 26 -9.46 3.93 3.88
N ALA A 27 -10.05 2.77 4.20
CA ALA A 27 -11.42 2.71 4.71
C ALA A 27 -11.57 3.46 6.05
N LEU A 28 -10.65 3.26 6.99
CA LEU A 28 -10.67 3.96 8.28
C LEU A 28 -10.54 5.48 8.12
N LEU A 29 -9.72 5.96 7.20
CA LEU A 29 -9.61 7.39 6.93
C LEU A 29 -10.90 7.99 6.36
N HIS A 30 -11.64 7.25 5.53
CA HIS A 30 -12.96 7.68 5.07
C HIS A 30 -14.00 7.69 6.19
N VAL A 31 -13.96 6.69 7.09
CA VAL A 31 -14.81 6.66 8.29
C VAL A 31 -14.49 7.86 9.19
N ALA A 32 -13.22 8.13 9.45
CA ALA A 32 -12.78 9.27 10.24
C ALA A 32 -13.24 10.61 9.63
N ALA A 33 -13.09 10.77 8.30
CA ALA A 33 -13.56 11.96 7.59
C ALA A 33 -15.08 12.17 7.68
N LEU A 34 -15.86 11.12 7.93
CA LEU A 34 -17.31 11.19 8.07
C LEU A 34 -17.76 11.43 9.51
N LEU A 35 -17.04 10.89 10.50
CA LEU A 35 -17.49 10.82 11.90
C LEU A 35 -16.82 11.82 12.83
N GLU A 36 -15.57 12.21 12.55
CA GLU A 36 -14.83 13.13 13.42
C GLU A 36 -15.26 14.57 13.17
N GLU A 37 -15.88 15.20 14.17
CA GLU A 37 -16.39 16.58 14.04
C GLU A 37 -15.29 17.61 13.78
N ASP A 38 -14.03 17.31 14.14
CA ASP A 38 -12.87 18.18 13.89
C ASP A 38 -12.24 17.97 12.51
N VAL A 39 -12.71 17.02 11.69
CA VAL A 39 -12.19 16.77 10.34
C VAL A 39 -13.08 17.45 9.30
N VAL A 40 -12.78 18.71 8.98
CA VAL A 40 -13.63 19.54 8.09
C VAL A 40 -12.79 20.21 7.01
N GLY A 41 -13.11 19.92 5.73
CA GLY A 41 -12.45 20.56 4.59
C GLY A 41 -10.97 20.19 4.42
N GLU A 42 -10.54 19.10 5.06
CA GLU A 42 -9.16 18.63 5.05
C GLU A 42 -8.86 17.70 3.87
N ARG A 43 -7.59 17.63 3.46
CA ARG A 43 -7.10 16.62 2.51
C ARG A 43 -6.30 15.57 3.27
N LEU A 44 -6.90 14.41 3.50
CA LEU A 44 -6.25 13.29 4.16
C LEU A 44 -5.40 12.50 3.17
N LEU A 45 -4.10 12.77 3.15
CA LEU A 45 -3.17 12.09 2.23
C LEU A 45 -2.73 10.75 2.84
N ALA A 46 -3.12 9.67 2.18
CA ALA A 46 -2.82 8.30 2.61
C ALA A 46 -1.66 7.73 1.78
N CYS A 47 -0.43 8.06 2.17
CA CYS A 47 0.78 7.63 1.48
C CYS A 47 1.69 6.84 2.44
N ALA A 48 1.45 5.53 2.57
CA ALA A 48 2.11 4.68 3.56
C ALA A 48 3.63 4.56 3.34
N GLY A 49 4.06 4.52 2.07
CA GLY A 49 5.47 4.56 1.71
C GLY A 49 5.68 4.29 0.21
N PRO A 50 6.88 4.59 -0.32
CA PRO A 50 7.21 4.28 -1.71
C PRO A 50 7.43 2.78 -1.88
N PHE A 51 7.04 2.23 -3.03
CA PHE A 51 7.32 0.84 -3.42
C PHE A 51 7.86 0.78 -4.85
N ASN A 52 8.45 -0.35 -5.22
CA ASN A 52 8.83 -0.66 -6.61
C ASN A 52 8.50 -2.12 -6.96
N PHE A 53 8.53 -2.43 -8.25
CA PHE A 53 8.18 -3.74 -8.77
C PHE A 53 9.02 -4.88 -8.17
N ASN A 54 10.34 -4.72 -8.11
CA ASN A 54 11.24 -5.77 -7.62
C ASN A 54 11.01 -6.09 -6.13
N GLU A 55 10.71 -5.08 -5.31
CA GLU A 55 10.32 -5.25 -3.89
C GLU A 55 8.98 -5.96 -3.75
N THR A 56 7.97 -5.54 -4.52
CA THR A 56 6.64 -6.18 -4.52
C THR A 56 6.75 -7.65 -4.92
N VAL A 57 7.43 -7.95 -6.02
CA VAL A 57 7.63 -9.33 -6.48
C VAL A 57 8.37 -10.16 -5.44
N ALA A 58 9.44 -9.63 -4.83
CA ALA A 58 10.19 -10.37 -3.81
C ALA A 58 9.30 -10.72 -2.60
N LEU A 59 8.42 -9.80 -2.17
CA LEU A 59 7.45 -10.06 -1.11
C LEU A 59 6.38 -11.08 -1.54
N MET A 60 5.88 -11.00 -2.77
CA MET A 60 4.90 -11.95 -3.29
C MET A 60 5.49 -13.36 -3.44
N GLU A 61 6.74 -13.49 -3.87
CA GLU A 61 7.46 -14.77 -3.89
C GLU A 61 7.66 -15.33 -2.48
N LYS A 62 7.95 -14.46 -1.49
CA LYS A 62 8.09 -14.84 -0.08
C LYS A 62 6.77 -15.32 0.54
N LEU A 63 5.67 -14.65 0.23
CA LEU A 63 4.34 -14.92 0.80
C LEU A 63 3.61 -16.06 0.08
N GLY A 64 3.93 -16.32 -1.19
CA GLY A 64 3.35 -17.40 -1.98
C GLY A 64 3.90 -18.79 -1.65
N ASP A 65 3.41 -19.80 -2.37
CA ASP A 65 3.83 -21.20 -2.25
C ASP A 65 5.14 -21.53 -3.00
N GLY A 66 5.81 -20.51 -3.56
CA GLY A 66 7.03 -20.65 -4.35
C GLY A 66 6.85 -21.22 -5.76
N SER A 67 5.60 -21.48 -6.20
CA SER A 67 5.30 -22.00 -7.54
C SER A 67 5.56 -20.99 -8.67
N ARG A 68 5.61 -19.69 -8.34
CA ARG A 68 5.80 -18.60 -9.29
C ARG A 68 7.05 -17.80 -8.95
N ARG A 69 7.80 -17.48 -10.00
CA ARG A 69 8.94 -16.57 -9.97
C ARG A 69 8.77 -15.57 -11.09
N TRP A 70 9.09 -14.32 -10.81
CA TRP A 70 8.98 -13.25 -11.80
C TRP A 70 10.35 -12.68 -12.13
N GLU A 71 10.52 -12.36 -13.40
CA GLU A 71 11.70 -11.67 -13.89
C GLU A 71 11.80 -10.29 -13.23
N ARG A 72 12.98 -9.96 -12.71
CA ARG A 72 13.26 -8.64 -12.15
C ARG A 72 13.48 -7.63 -13.28
N ILE A 73 13.08 -6.38 -13.04
CA ILE A 73 13.39 -5.28 -13.97
C ILE A 73 14.70 -4.59 -13.58
N GLU A 74 15.39 -4.00 -14.55
CA GLU A 74 16.65 -3.29 -14.32
C GLU A 74 16.44 -1.97 -13.54
N ASN A 75 15.36 -1.25 -13.85
CA ASN A 75 15.04 0.01 -13.17
C ASN A 75 14.34 -0.27 -11.82
N THR A 76 14.99 0.07 -10.72
CA THR A 76 14.45 -0.04 -9.35
C THR A 76 14.26 1.31 -8.67
N ASP A 77 14.08 2.38 -9.45
CA ASP A 77 13.86 3.72 -8.94
C ASP A 77 12.71 3.72 -7.93
N ARG A 78 12.87 4.51 -6.87
CA ARG A 78 11.87 4.72 -5.84
C ARG A 78 11.35 6.15 -5.93
N ASP A 79 10.10 6.34 -5.54
CA ASP A 79 9.59 7.70 -5.39
C ASP A 79 10.38 8.40 -4.26
N LEU A 80 10.97 9.55 -4.60
CA LEU A 80 11.73 10.39 -3.66
C LEU A 80 10.88 11.49 -3.05
N LYS A 81 9.61 11.61 -3.47
CA LYS A 81 8.69 12.61 -2.92
C LYS A 81 8.41 12.32 -1.46
N THR A 82 8.37 13.38 -0.67
CA THR A 82 7.84 13.35 0.70
C THR A 82 6.40 13.87 0.66
N VAL A 83 5.50 13.18 1.35
CA VAL A 83 4.09 13.57 1.47
C VAL A 83 3.77 13.77 2.93
N ASP A 84 3.23 14.94 3.27
CA ASP A 84 2.75 15.19 4.63
C ASP A 84 1.48 14.37 4.88
N SER A 85 1.67 13.23 5.55
CA SER A 85 0.59 12.32 5.97
C SER A 85 0.36 12.39 7.48
N THR A 86 0.82 13.47 8.14
CA THR A 86 0.76 13.62 9.61
C THR A 86 -0.67 13.53 10.12
N ARG A 87 -1.61 14.21 9.44
CA ARG A 87 -3.03 14.17 9.80
C ARG A 87 -3.64 12.79 9.63
N ALA A 88 -3.35 12.11 8.51
CA ALA A 88 -3.85 10.76 8.28
C ALA A 88 -3.33 9.77 9.33
N LEU A 89 -2.04 9.87 9.70
CA LEU A 89 -1.45 9.05 10.76
C LEU A 89 -2.09 9.29 12.13
N GLU A 90 -2.40 10.54 12.45
CA GLU A 90 -3.07 10.89 13.69
C GLU A 90 -4.49 10.31 13.75
N LEU A 91 -5.27 10.41 12.66
CA LEU A 91 -6.60 9.81 12.58
C LEU A 91 -6.53 8.29 12.67
N LEU A 92 -5.61 7.63 11.97
CA LEU A 92 -5.41 6.18 12.09
C LEU A 92 -5.17 5.73 13.55
N ARG A 93 -4.42 6.52 14.33
CA ARG A 93 -4.19 6.26 15.76
C ARG A 93 -5.45 6.36 16.61
N ARG A 94 -6.36 7.30 16.31
CA ARG A 94 -7.68 7.36 16.98
C ARG A 94 -8.47 6.07 16.78
N TYR A 95 -8.34 5.46 15.61
CA TYR A 95 -9.00 4.20 15.23
C TYR A 95 -8.16 2.95 15.59
N GLY A 96 -7.22 3.08 16.54
CA GLY A 96 -6.46 1.95 17.09
C GLY A 96 -5.32 1.44 16.22
N ARG A 97 -4.92 2.18 15.17
CA ARG A 97 -3.80 1.81 14.30
C ARG A 97 -2.55 2.63 14.66
N PRO A 98 -1.42 2.01 15.04
CA PRO A 98 -0.22 2.76 15.46
C PRO A 98 0.39 3.63 14.34
N GLY A 99 0.13 3.26 13.08
CA GLY A 99 0.48 3.95 11.85
C GLY A 99 -0.10 3.22 10.65
N PHE A 100 0.35 3.57 9.44
CA PHE A 100 -0.01 2.82 8.23
C PHE A 100 0.47 1.38 8.29
N THR A 101 -0.30 0.45 7.72
CA THR A 101 0.13 -0.93 7.51
C THR A 101 1.25 -1.00 6.49
N GLY A 102 2.26 -1.83 6.79
CA GLY A 102 3.40 -2.05 5.90
C GLY A 102 3.04 -2.79 4.61
N LEU A 103 3.91 -2.68 3.61
CA LEU A 103 3.71 -3.31 2.30
C LEU A 103 3.56 -4.83 2.37
N GLU A 104 4.39 -5.51 3.17
CA GLU A 104 4.32 -6.98 3.31
C GLU A 104 2.97 -7.44 3.85
N GLU A 105 2.48 -6.81 4.92
CA GLU A 105 1.18 -7.18 5.50
C GLU A 105 0.03 -6.84 4.55
N SER A 106 0.11 -5.70 3.85
CA SER A 106 -0.88 -5.32 2.82
C SER A 106 -0.96 -6.36 1.69
N LEU A 107 0.18 -6.87 1.24
CA LEU A 107 0.23 -7.91 0.21
C LEU A 107 -0.26 -9.26 0.75
N ARG A 108 0.04 -9.60 2.01
CA ARG A 108 -0.46 -10.82 2.65
C ARG A 108 -1.98 -10.81 2.71
N GLU A 109 -2.58 -9.75 3.24
CA GLU A 109 -4.04 -9.58 3.29
C GLU A 109 -4.67 -9.70 1.90
N ALA A 110 -4.03 -9.11 0.87
CA ALA A 110 -4.51 -9.19 -0.50
C ALA A 110 -4.42 -10.59 -1.13
N ILE A 111 -3.43 -11.40 -0.75
CA ILE A 111 -3.26 -12.79 -1.22
C ILE A 111 -4.27 -13.73 -0.53
N GLU A 112 -4.48 -13.52 0.77
CA GLU A 112 -5.34 -14.35 1.63
C GLU A 112 -6.84 -14.07 1.42
N SER A 113 -7.21 -12.87 0.96
CA SER A 113 -8.58 -12.53 0.53
C SER A 113 -9.02 -13.32 -0.71
#